data_AF-A0A0D3B329-F1
#
_entry.id   AF-A0A0D3B329-F1
#
_cell.length_a   1.000
_cell.length_b   1.000
_cell.length_c   1.000
_cell.angle_alpha   90.00
_cell.angle_beta   90.00
_cell.angle_gamma   90.00
#
_symmetry.space_group_name_H-M   'P 1'
#
loop_
_entity.id
_entity.type
_entity.pdbx_description
1 polymer ?
#
loop_
_entity_poly.entity_id
_entity_poly.type
_entity_poly.pdbx_seq_one_letter_code
_entity_poly.pdbx_strand_id
1 'polypeptide(L)'
;RTKKCIYVAISKDQTYDIHWYTLYVKPNGETSEHRLVHIPSLPLMPLHGSYVAVGSNIFVMGEFQDWSITSTVSLIVCRSQTTQPLSDMLKACKEKTLSDIAKACEEWGFFQLVSHGTPLELLNKVKELSSDCYKIEREEAFKTSTPVKLLNELLEKNSGEKLESVDWEDVFTLLDHNQNEWPSNISGLKETMLEYIGEVMKLASKMMEVMD
;
A
#
# COMPACT_ATOMS: atom_id res chain seq x y z
N ARG A 1 -10.40 -2.31 -13.67
CA ARG A 1 -9.98 -3.73 -13.74
C ARG A 1 -8.57 -3.79 -14.33
N THR A 2 -7.53 -4.01 -13.52
CA THR A 2 -6.14 -4.17 -14.00
C THR A 2 -6.00 -5.50 -14.72
N LYS A 3 -5.71 -5.48 -16.03
CA LYS A 3 -5.37 -6.70 -16.76
C LYS A 3 -3.98 -7.16 -16.29
N LYS A 4 -3.86 -8.43 -15.88
CA LYS A 4 -2.55 -9.05 -15.62
C LYS A 4 -1.84 -9.19 -16.97
N CYS A 5 -0.72 -8.52 -17.15
CA CYS A 5 0.11 -8.60 -18.36
C CYS A 5 1.45 -9.22 -18.00
N ILE A 6 1.92 -10.16 -18.81
CA ILE A 6 3.27 -10.73 -18.71
C ILE A 6 4.14 -10.00 -19.72
N TYR A 7 5.31 -9.54 -19.28
CA TYR A 7 6.36 -8.97 -20.14
C TYR A 7 7.46 -10.00 -20.30
N VAL A 8 7.90 -10.21 -21.54
CA VAL A 8 8.95 -11.16 -21.89
C VAL A 8 9.99 -10.42 -22.72
N ALA A 9 11.25 -10.58 -22.36
CA ALA A 9 12.39 -10.07 -23.11
C ALA A 9 12.95 -11.19 -23.97
N ILE A 10 12.99 -11.00 -25.29
CA ILE A 10 13.38 -12.05 -26.25
C ILE A 10 14.38 -11.45 -27.24
N SER A 11 15.49 -12.15 -27.43
CA SER A 11 16.42 -11.87 -28.52
C SER A 11 15.98 -12.59 -29.79
N LYS A 12 15.93 -11.88 -30.93
CA LYS A 12 15.33 -12.40 -32.16
C LYS A 12 16.36 -13.01 -33.13
N ASP A 13 17.65 -12.81 -32.87
CA ASP A 13 18.71 -12.94 -33.86
C ASP A 13 20.10 -13.04 -33.20
N GLN A 14 21.13 -13.28 -34.00
CA GLN A 14 22.53 -13.38 -33.55
C GLN A 14 23.14 -12.03 -33.16
N THR A 15 22.37 -10.94 -33.19
CA THR A 15 22.81 -9.55 -32.94
C THR A 15 22.83 -9.19 -31.46
N TYR A 16 22.38 -10.09 -30.57
CA TYR A 16 22.23 -9.86 -29.13
C TYR A 16 21.23 -8.75 -28.75
N ASP A 17 20.47 -8.20 -29.70
CA ASP A 17 19.41 -7.25 -29.42
C ASP A 17 18.23 -7.96 -28.74
N ILE A 18 17.82 -7.45 -27.59
CA ILE A 18 16.73 -8.01 -26.78
C ILE A 18 15.52 -7.07 -26.85
N HIS A 19 14.41 -7.59 -27.38
CA HIS A 19 13.17 -6.83 -27.57
C HIS A 19 12.11 -7.21 -26.53
N TRP A 20 11.22 -6.25 -26.20
CA TRP A 20 10.10 -6.47 -25.29
C TRP A 20 8.86 -6.99 -26.00
N TYR A 21 8.22 -7.99 -25.39
CA TYR A 21 6.97 -8.57 -25.81
C TYR A 21 5.98 -8.60 -24.65
N THR A 22 4.69 -8.43 -24.93
CA THR A 22 3.63 -8.72 -23.96
C THR A 22 2.83 -9.96 -24.37
N LEU A 23 2.45 -10.78 -23.41
CA LEU A 23 1.55 -11.91 -23.66
C LEU A 23 0.12 -11.39 -23.84
N TYR A 24 -0.40 -11.49 -25.06
CA TYR A 24 -1.77 -11.16 -25.39
C TYR A 24 -2.65 -12.41 -25.35
N VAL A 25 -3.74 -12.34 -24.59
CA VAL A 25 -4.79 -13.37 -24.53
C VAL A 25 -6.03 -12.81 -25.23
N LYS A 26 -6.49 -13.47 -26.30
CA LYS A 26 -7.76 -13.11 -26.96
C LYS A 26 -8.92 -13.36 -25.98
N PRO A 27 -9.78 -12.36 -25.71
CA PRO A 27 -10.82 -12.51 -24.70
C PRO A 27 -11.97 -13.47 -25.11
N ASN A 28 -12.19 -13.73 -26.41
CA ASN A 28 -13.42 -14.37 -26.91
C ASN A 28 -13.19 -15.50 -27.96
N GLY A 29 -12.05 -16.20 -27.95
CA GLY A 29 -11.80 -17.29 -28.91
C GLY A 29 -12.11 -18.66 -28.34
N GLU A 30 -12.78 -19.55 -29.11
CA GLU A 30 -13.05 -20.96 -28.77
C GLU A 30 -11.77 -21.80 -28.52
N THR A 31 -10.59 -21.24 -28.80
CA THR A 31 -9.29 -21.77 -28.42
C THR A 31 -8.45 -20.66 -27.78
N SER A 32 -7.86 -20.94 -26.61
CA SER A 32 -6.95 -20.05 -25.86
C SER A 32 -5.67 -19.75 -26.65
N GLU A 33 -5.77 -18.89 -27.66
CA GLU A 33 -4.64 -18.56 -28.52
C GLU A 33 -3.77 -17.50 -27.82
N HIS A 34 -2.64 -17.94 -27.30
CA HIS A 34 -1.63 -17.10 -26.66
C HIS A 34 -0.63 -16.62 -27.72
N ARG A 35 -0.45 -15.30 -27.82
CA ARG A 35 0.58 -14.73 -28.70
C ARG A 35 1.40 -13.68 -27.99
N LEU A 36 2.70 -13.71 -28.27
CA LEU A 36 3.61 -12.65 -27.89
C LEU A 36 3.48 -11.50 -28.88
N VAL A 37 3.18 -10.31 -28.38
CA VAL A 37 3.05 -9.09 -29.17
C VAL A 37 4.22 -8.20 -28.86
N HIS A 38 5.01 -7.86 -29.88
CA HIS A 38 6.15 -6.96 -29.77
C HIS A 38 5.70 -5.56 -29.31
N ILE A 39 6.48 -4.92 -28.44
CA ILE A 39 6.23 -3.58 -27.90
C ILE A 39 7.30 -2.62 -28.44
N PRO A 40 7.12 -2.05 -29.64
CA PRO A 40 8.15 -1.22 -30.28
C PRO A 40 8.37 0.14 -29.60
N SER A 41 7.48 0.57 -28.71
CA SER A 41 7.62 1.83 -27.96
C SER A 41 8.63 1.73 -26.81
N LEU A 42 9.01 0.52 -26.40
CA LEU A 42 10.00 0.30 -25.35
C LEU A 42 11.39 0.15 -25.96
N PRO A 43 12.44 0.66 -25.28
CA PRO A 43 13.81 0.55 -25.77
C PRO A 43 14.29 -0.90 -25.75
N LEU A 44 15.34 -1.18 -26.51
CA LEU A 44 16.07 -2.44 -26.43
C LEU A 44 16.56 -2.67 -24.99
N MET A 45 16.61 -3.94 -24.61
CA MET A 45 17.17 -4.31 -23.32
C MET A 45 18.69 -4.18 -23.35
N PRO A 46 19.30 -3.48 -22.38
CA PRO A 46 20.74 -3.32 -22.32
C PRO A 46 21.43 -4.66 -22.08
N LEU A 47 22.54 -4.91 -22.79
CA LEU A 47 23.39 -6.07 -22.55
C LEU A 47 23.95 -5.98 -21.12
N HIS A 48 23.82 -7.07 -20.36
CA HIS A 48 24.24 -7.17 -18.95
C HIS A 48 23.48 -6.28 -17.95
N GLY A 49 22.37 -5.66 -18.38
CA GLY A 49 21.48 -4.94 -17.47
C GLY A 49 20.72 -5.87 -16.53
N SER A 50 20.54 -5.45 -15.29
CA SER A 50 19.69 -6.09 -14.30
C SER A 50 18.29 -5.47 -14.29
N TYR A 51 17.28 -6.24 -13.88
CA TYR A 51 15.90 -5.78 -13.87
C TYR A 51 15.16 -6.21 -12.60
N VAL A 52 14.32 -5.31 -12.10
CA VAL A 52 13.45 -5.56 -10.94
C VAL A 52 12.05 -5.09 -11.27
N ALA A 53 11.07 -5.99 -11.16
CA ALA A 53 9.66 -5.65 -11.34
C ALA A 53 9.01 -5.33 -9.99
N VAL A 54 8.39 -4.15 -9.87
CA VAL A 54 7.63 -3.74 -8.68
C VAL A 54 6.27 -3.22 -9.12
N GLY A 55 5.21 -3.98 -8.79
CA GLY A 55 3.85 -3.65 -9.17
C GLY A 55 3.65 -3.59 -10.69
N SER A 56 3.31 -2.41 -11.21
CA SER A 56 3.11 -2.16 -12.66
C SER A 56 4.32 -1.50 -13.33
N ASN A 57 5.51 -1.57 -12.72
CA ASN A 57 6.71 -0.95 -13.23
C ASN A 57 7.88 -1.96 -13.30
N ILE A 58 8.77 -1.76 -14.26
CA ILE A 58 10.02 -2.51 -14.40
C ILE A 58 11.17 -1.50 -14.32
N PHE A 59 12.06 -1.70 -13.36
CA PHE A 59 13.30 -0.94 -13.24
C PHE A 59 14.40 -1.68 -14.00
N VAL A 60 15.12 -0.97 -14.86
CA VAL A 60 16.26 -1.48 -15.62
C VAL A 60 17.50 -0.77 -15.10
N MET A 61 18.51 -1.54 -14.68
CA MET A 61 19.71 -1.05 -14.01
C MET A 61 20.96 -1.55 -14.71
N GLY A 62 21.85 -0.62 -14.99
CA GLY A 62 23.13 -0.91 -15.61
C GLY A 62 23.02 -1.12 -17.12
N GLU A 63 23.98 -0.53 -17.81
CA GLU A 63 24.19 -0.70 -19.24
C GLU A 63 25.68 -0.95 -19.45
N PHE A 64 26.02 -1.93 -20.28
CA PHE A 64 27.40 -2.19 -20.65
C PHE A 64 27.79 -1.27 -21.80
N GLN A 65 28.59 -0.25 -21.51
CA GLN A 65 29.09 0.73 -22.47
C GLN A 65 30.59 0.94 -22.29
N ASP A 66 31.33 0.99 -23.39
CA ASP A 66 32.79 1.22 -23.42
C ASP A 66 33.59 0.32 -22.44
N TRP A 67 33.29 -0.98 -22.43
CA TRP A 67 33.90 -1.98 -21.52
C TRP A 67 33.65 -1.74 -20.02
N SER A 68 32.67 -0.91 -19.66
CA SER A 68 32.28 -0.61 -18.28
C SER A 68 30.77 -0.80 -18.06
N ILE A 69 30.39 -1.18 -16.84
CA ILE A 69 28.99 -1.18 -16.42
C ILE A 69 28.67 0.22 -15.91
N THR A 70 27.74 0.91 -16.56
CA THR A 70 27.25 2.21 -16.11
C THR A 70 26.29 2.04 -14.94
N SER A 71 26.12 3.08 -14.11
CA SER A 71 25.11 3.10 -13.03
C SER A 71 23.76 3.64 -13.52
N THR A 72 23.47 3.56 -14.81
CA THR A 72 22.22 4.09 -15.38
C THR A 72 21.03 3.31 -14.84
N VAL A 73 19.94 4.03 -14.59
CA VAL A 73 18.68 3.45 -14.17
C VAL A 73 17.61 3.99 -15.10
N SER A 74 16.70 3.15 -15.55
CA SER A 74 15.50 3.59 -16.26
C SER A 74 14.26 2.86 -15.77
N LEU A 75 13.13 3.54 -15.82
CA LEU A 75 11.83 3.03 -15.41
C LEU A 75 10.96 2.78 -16.63
N ILE A 76 10.49 1.55 -16.80
CA ILE A 76 9.44 1.19 -17.74
C ILE A 76 8.11 1.19 -16.99
N VAL A 77 7.20 2.08 -17.38
CA VAL A 77 5.83 2.14 -16.86
C VAL A 77 4.94 1.25 -17.72
N CYS A 78 4.62 0.05 -17.24
CA CYS A 78 3.93 -0.96 -18.04
C CYS A 78 2.54 -0.51 -18.53
N ARG A 79 1.83 0.31 -17.73
CA ARG A 79 0.47 0.78 -18.07
C ARG A 79 0.45 1.68 -19.31
N SER A 80 1.44 2.55 -19.45
CA SER A 80 1.56 3.49 -20.57
C SER A 80 2.54 3.02 -21.64
N GLN A 81 3.32 1.96 -21.38
CA GLN A 81 4.39 1.46 -22.26
C GLN A 81 5.41 2.55 -22.59
N THR A 82 5.75 3.36 -21.59
CA THR A 82 6.71 4.48 -21.68
C THR A 82 7.94 4.22 -20.81
N THR A 83 9.08 4.74 -21.24
CA THR A 83 10.35 4.67 -20.50
C THR A 83 10.80 6.04 -20.05
N GLN A 84 11.32 6.13 -18.82
CA GLN A 84 11.86 7.35 -18.25
C GLN A 84 13.25 7.08 -17.66
N PRO A 85 14.30 7.83 -18.04
CA PRO A 85 15.61 7.74 -17.41
C PRO A 85 15.55 8.25 -15.97
N LEU A 86 16.28 7.60 -15.07
CA LEU A 86 16.34 7.91 -13.65
C LEU A 86 17.80 8.20 -13.27
N SER A 87 18.02 9.30 -12.55
CA SER A 87 19.36 9.68 -12.08
C SER A 87 19.86 8.81 -10.92
N ASP A 88 18.93 8.23 -10.15
CA ASP A 88 19.17 7.33 -9.01
C ASP A 88 17.86 6.58 -8.71
N MET A 89 17.92 5.24 -8.55
CA MET A 89 16.80 4.38 -8.17
C MET A 89 16.05 4.92 -6.93
N LEU A 90 16.81 5.30 -5.89
CA LEU A 90 16.22 5.74 -4.63
C LEU A 90 15.52 7.09 -4.81
N LYS A 91 16.17 8.02 -5.52
CA LYS A 91 15.63 9.34 -5.83
C LYS A 91 14.36 9.24 -6.69
N ALA A 92 14.38 8.38 -7.70
CA ALA A 92 13.24 8.15 -8.59
C ALA A 92 12.05 7.51 -7.88
N CYS A 93 12.30 6.51 -7.03
CA CYS A 93 11.24 5.92 -6.21
C CYS A 93 10.65 6.96 -5.26
N LYS A 94 11.48 7.83 -4.68
CA LYS A 94 11.03 8.95 -3.84
C LYS A 94 10.20 9.95 -4.64
N GLU A 95 10.68 10.47 -5.76
CA GLU A 95 9.97 11.44 -6.62
C GLU A 95 8.62 10.90 -7.11
N LYS A 96 8.56 9.62 -7.47
CA LYS A 96 7.30 8.98 -7.85
C LYS A 96 6.34 8.86 -6.67
N THR A 97 6.83 8.40 -5.52
CA THR A 97 6.02 8.29 -4.30
C THR A 97 5.46 9.65 -3.89
N LEU A 98 6.28 10.70 -3.97
CA LEU A 98 5.90 12.10 -3.76
C LEU A 98 4.76 12.52 -4.70
N SER A 99 4.92 12.27 -6.00
CA SER A 99 3.91 12.59 -7.00
C SER A 99 2.60 11.83 -6.76
N ASP A 100 2.67 10.55 -6.37
CA ASP A 100 1.48 9.73 -6.09
C ASP A 100 0.77 10.21 -4.81
N ILE A 101 1.51 10.60 -3.77
CA ILE A 101 0.96 11.20 -2.54
C ILE A 101 0.27 12.53 -2.85
N ALA A 102 0.97 13.45 -3.54
CA ALA A 102 0.42 14.76 -3.89
C ALA A 102 -0.89 14.63 -4.69
N LYS A 103 -0.90 13.74 -5.69
CA LYS A 103 -2.09 13.44 -6.47
C LYS A 103 -3.22 12.85 -5.63
N ALA A 104 -2.91 11.94 -4.70
CA ALA A 104 -3.91 11.37 -3.82
C ALA A 104 -4.50 12.43 -2.86
N CYS A 105 -3.67 13.34 -2.35
CA CYS A 105 -4.13 14.49 -1.56
C CYS A 105 -5.04 15.42 -2.37
N GLU A 106 -4.68 15.76 -3.61
CA GLU A 106 -5.45 16.65 -4.48
C GLU A 106 -6.79 16.04 -4.92
N GLU A 107 -6.78 14.78 -5.38
CA GLU A 107 -7.95 14.14 -5.96
C GLU A 107 -8.89 13.49 -4.93
N TRP A 108 -8.33 12.98 -3.82
CA TRP A 108 -9.07 12.13 -2.88
C TRP A 108 -9.05 12.64 -1.44
N GLY A 109 -8.02 13.39 -1.02
CA GLY A 109 -7.83 13.81 0.36
C GLY A 109 -7.40 12.68 1.32
N PHE A 110 -7.13 11.48 0.81
CA PHE A 110 -6.63 10.34 1.59
C PHE A 110 -5.81 9.37 0.74
N PHE A 111 -4.94 8.60 1.38
CA PHE A 111 -4.17 7.52 0.76
C PHE A 111 -3.84 6.44 1.79
N GLN A 112 -3.44 5.25 1.30
CA GLN A 112 -2.91 4.18 2.12
C GLN A 112 -1.42 4.05 1.86
N LEU A 113 -0.62 4.08 2.92
CA LEU A 113 0.80 3.79 2.82
C LEU A 113 1.02 2.31 3.13
N VAL A 114 1.74 1.63 2.25
CA VAL A 114 2.19 0.24 2.44
C VAL A 114 3.70 0.22 2.56
N SER A 115 4.26 -0.81 3.21
CA SER A 115 5.71 -0.93 3.40
C SER A 115 6.34 0.29 4.11
N HIS A 116 5.60 0.90 5.05
CA HIS A 116 5.99 2.11 5.78
C HIS A 116 7.09 1.89 6.85
N GLY A 117 7.52 0.65 7.06
CA GLY A 117 8.64 0.30 7.94
C GLY A 117 8.25 -0.01 9.38
N THR A 118 6.99 0.16 9.77
CA THR A 118 6.51 -0.27 11.09
C THR A 118 6.49 -1.79 11.18
N PRO A 119 7.03 -2.41 12.24
CA PRO A 119 7.01 -3.86 12.39
C PRO A 119 5.60 -4.43 12.36
N LEU A 120 5.37 -5.46 11.53
CA LEU A 120 4.06 -6.11 11.42
C LEU A 120 3.63 -6.76 12.75
N GLU A 121 4.58 -7.28 13.51
CA GLU A 121 4.35 -7.87 14.83
C GLU A 121 3.76 -6.84 15.81
N LEU A 122 4.27 -5.61 15.79
CA LEU A 122 3.76 -4.51 16.61
C LEU A 122 2.31 -4.17 16.24
N LEU A 123 2.01 -4.06 14.93
CA LEU A 123 0.63 -3.79 14.46
C LEU A 123 -0.34 -4.90 14.88
N ASN A 124 0.08 -6.17 14.79
CA ASN A 124 -0.73 -7.30 15.23
C ASN A 124 -0.98 -7.26 16.74
N LYS A 125 0.05 -6.94 17.53
CA LYS A 125 -0.06 -6.83 18.99
C LYS A 125 -0.96 -5.68 19.42
N VAL A 126 -0.88 -4.51 18.76
CA VAL A 126 -1.80 -3.38 18.97
C VAL A 126 -3.24 -3.80 18.71
N LYS A 127 -3.50 -4.52 17.61
CA LYS A 127 -4.84 -5.01 17.26
C LYS A 127 -5.38 -5.99 18.30
N GLU A 128 -4.55 -6.93 18.75
CA GLU A 128 -4.91 -7.92 19.77
C GLU A 128 -5.25 -7.23 21.10
N LEU A 129 -4.35 -6.39 21.61
CA LEU A 129 -4.54 -5.71 22.89
C LEU A 129 -5.70 -4.71 22.88
N SER A 130 -5.99 -4.08 21.73
CA SER A 130 -7.18 -3.22 21.58
C SER A 130 -8.47 -4.02 21.66
N SER A 131 -8.50 -5.20 21.04
CA SER A 131 -9.63 -6.13 21.13
C SER A 131 -9.84 -6.61 22.56
N ASP A 132 -8.75 -6.96 23.26
CA ASP A 132 -8.83 -7.43 24.64
C ASP A 132 -9.23 -6.30 25.59
N CYS A 133 -8.79 -5.07 25.34
CA CYS A 133 -9.23 -3.87 26.05
C CYS A 133 -10.74 -3.71 25.99
N TYR A 134 -11.32 -3.84 24.80
CA TYR A 134 -12.75 -3.79 24.65
C TYR A 134 -13.45 -4.90 25.44
N LYS A 135 -13.05 -6.17 25.25
CA LYS A 135 -13.70 -7.32 25.89
C LYS A 135 -13.67 -7.25 27.42
N ILE A 136 -12.53 -6.85 27.99
CA ILE A 136 -12.31 -6.88 29.43
C ILE A 136 -12.91 -5.64 30.11
N GLU A 137 -12.66 -4.45 29.58
CA GLU A 137 -12.99 -3.19 30.29
C GLU A 137 -14.28 -2.51 29.81
N ARG A 138 -14.72 -2.81 28.58
CA ARG A 138 -15.73 -1.98 27.89
C ARG A 138 -17.00 -2.72 27.56
N GLU A 139 -16.91 -4.01 27.24
CA GLU A 139 -18.01 -4.78 26.65
C GLU A 139 -19.28 -4.77 27.52
N GLU A 140 -19.15 -4.99 28.84
CA GLU A 140 -20.30 -4.98 29.74
C GLU A 140 -20.96 -3.60 29.87
N ALA A 141 -20.15 -2.54 29.87
CA ALA A 141 -20.67 -1.17 29.85
C ALA A 141 -21.36 -0.86 28.51
N PHE A 142 -20.78 -1.31 27.39
CA PHE A 142 -21.36 -1.12 26.06
C PHE A 142 -22.71 -1.84 25.91
N LYS A 143 -22.87 -3.05 26.45
CA LYS A 143 -24.15 -3.80 26.47
C LYS A 143 -25.29 -3.04 27.17
N THR A 144 -24.98 -2.07 28.02
CA THR A 144 -25.97 -1.23 28.74
C THR A 144 -25.99 0.22 28.27
N SER A 145 -25.30 0.52 27.17
CA SER A 145 -25.16 1.85 26.59
C SER A 145 -26.45 2.37 25.93
N THR A 146 -26.48 3.66 25.63
CA THR A 146 -27.59 4.33 24.95
C THR A 146 -27.90 3.71 23.57
N PRO A 147 -26.92 3.44 22.68
CA PRO A 147 -27.19 2.76 21.42
C PRO A 147 -27.91 1.42 21.58
N VAL A 148 -27.48 0.59 22.54
CA VAL A 148 -28.09 -0.73 22.79
C VAL A 148 -29.51 -0.59 23.34
N LYS A 149 -29.73 0.35 24.27
CA LYS A 149 -31.08 0.62 24.83
C LYS A 149 -32.05 1.08 23.75
N LEU A 150 -31.65 2.05 22.92
CA LEU A 150 -32.49 2.55 21.83
C LEU A 150 -32.81 1.46 20.80
N LEU A 151 -31.84 0.60 20.49
CA LEU A 151 -32.08 -0.56 19.63
C LEU A 151 -33.11 -1.52 20.24
N ASN A 152 -32.97 -1.87 21.52
CA ASN A 152 -33.90 -2.77 22.19
C ASN A 152 -35.32 -2.20 22.25
N GLU A 153 -35.48 -0.91 22.57
CA GLU A 153 -36.78 -0.23 22.57
C GLU A 153 -37.46 -0.23 21.20
N LEU A 154 -36.69 -0.05 20.12
CA LEU A 154 -37.20 -0.13 18.75
C LEU A 154 -37.67 -1.56 18.40
N LEU A 155 -36.89 -2.58 18.80
CA LEU A 155 -37.25 -3.97 18.59
C LEU A 155 -38.53 -4.36 19.33
N GLU A 156 -38.73 -3.86 20.55
CA GLU A 156 -39.96 -4.08 21.33
C GLU A 156 -41.19 -3.41 20.70
N LYS A 157 -41.03 -2.20 20.15
CA LYS A 157 -42.13 -1.46 19.52
C LYS A 157 -42.64 -2.09 18.23
N ASN A 158 -41.82 -2.90 17.53
CA ASN A 158 -42.17 -3.53 16.24
C ASN A 158 -42.77 -2.53 15.21
N SER A 159 -42.39 -1.25 15.30
CA SER A 159 -42.96 -0.15 14.50
C SER A 159 -42.36 -0.04 13.10
N GLY A 160 -41.28 -0.78 12.81
CA GLY A 160 -40.52 -0.64 11.56
C GLY A 160 -39.70 0.65 11.47
N GLU A 161 -39.66 1.43 12.55
CA GLU A 161 -38.84 2.64 12.68
C GLU A 161 -37.36 2.30 12.70
N LYS A 162 -36.53 3.21 12.17
CA LYS A 162 -35.08 3.09 12.15
C LYS A 162 -34.46 4.04 13.16
N LEU A 163 -33.35 3.60 13.75
CA LEU A 163 -32.53 4.48 14.56
C LEU A 163 -31.73 5.40 13.62
N GLU A 164 -31.93 6.70 13.75
CA GLU A 164 -31.17 7.72 13.03
C GLU A 164 -30.24 8.46 13.99
N SER A 165 -29.10 8.92 13.48
CA SER A 165 -28.14 9.76 14.22
C SER A 165 -27.55 9.11 15.49
N VAL A 166 -27.32 7.79 15.47
CA VAL A 166 -26.61 7.07 16.54
C VAL A 166 -25.54 6.18 15.92
N ASP A 167 -24.28 6.40 16.32
CA ASP A 167 -23.16 5.56 15.90
C ASP A 167 -23.11 4.28 16.74
N TRP A 168 -22.96 3.14 16.06
CA TRP A 168 -22.83 1.84 16.72
C TRP A 168 -21.36 1.55 17.04
N GLU A 169 -20.82 2.32 17.97
CA GLU A 169 -19.40 2.25 18.34
C GLU A 169 -19.17 2.46 19.83
N ASP A 170 -18.06 1.90 20.32
CA ASP A 170 -17.45 2.28 21.60
C ASP A 170 -16.11 2.94 21.29
N VAL A 171 -15.89 4.14 21.84
CA VAL A 171 -14.68 4.92 21.62
C VAL A 171 -14.00 5.18 22.96
N PHE A 172 -12.71 4.89 23.01
CA PHE A 172 -11.83 5.30 24.10
C PHE A 172 -10.56 5.92 23.53
N THR A 173 -10.08 6.98 24.17
CA THR A 173 -8.95 7.77 23.69
C THR A 173 -7.78 7.62 24.66
N LEU A 174 -6.64 7.21 24.14
CA LEU A 174 -5.39 7.16 24.89
C LEU A 174 -4.60 8.44 24.63
N LEU A 175 -4.61 9.36 25.59
CA LEU A 175 -3.90 10.62 25.49
C LEU A 175 -2.51 10.48 26.12
N ASP A 176 -1.47 10.90 25.39
CA ASP A 176 -0.08 10.78 25.83
C ASP A 176 0.22 11.58 27.11
N HIS A 177 -0.47 12.70 27.36
CA HIS A 177 -0.29 13.48 28.59
C HIS A 177 -0.99 12.87 29.81
N ASN A 178 -1.88 11.88 29.62
CA ASN A 178 -2.67 11.24 30.68
C ASN A 178 -2.40 9.73 30.76
N GLN A 179 -1.14 9.29 30.63
CA GLN A 179 -0.81 7.85 30.66
C GLN A 179 -1.16 7.12 31.97
N ASN A 180 -1.51 7.85 33.03
CA ASN A 180 -1.97 7.29 34.30
C ASN A 180 -3.44 6.88 34.26
N GLU A 181 -4.20 7.40 33.30
CA GLU A 181 -5.62 7.08 33.07
C GLU A 181 -5.80 5.92 32.08
N TRP A 182 -4.69 5.40 31.54
CA TRP A 182 -4.74 4.29 30.59
C TRP A 182 -5.14 2.98 31.30
N PRO A 183 -5.83 2.07 30.59
CA PRO A 183 -6.18 0.76 31.14
C PRO A 183 -4.93 0.01 31.62
N SER A 184 -4.92 -0.38 32.89
CA SER A 184 -3.79 -1.05 33.56
C SER A 184 -4.03 -2.53 33.84
N ASN A 185 -5.29 -2.96 33.71
CA ASN A 185 -5.74 -4.34 33.82
C ASN A 185 -5.22 -5.23 32.65
N ILE A 186 -4.80 -4.63 31.53
CA ILE A 186 -4.25 -5.34 30.38
C ILE A 186 -2.73 -5.26 30.38
N SER A 187 -2.12 -6.40 30.66
CA SER A 187 -0.66 -6.54 30.65
C SER A 187 -0.07 -6.18 29.29
N GLY A 188 0.91 -5.29 29.28
CA GLY A 188 1.63 -4.91 28.06
C GLY A 188 0.91 -3.91 27.16
N LEU A 189 -0.32 -3.46 27.50
CA LEU A 189 -1.06 -2.48 26.70
C LEU A 189 -0.30 -1.16 26.59
N LYS A 190 0.12 -0.61 27.73
CA LYS A 190 0.77 0.69 27.80
C LYS A 190 2.09 0.69 27.03
N GLU A 191 2.94 -0.30 27.27
CA GLU A 191 4.24 -0.43 26.61
C GLU A 191 4.07 -0.57 25.09
N THR A 192 3.13 -1.40 24.65
CA THR A 192 2.88 -1.63 23.21
C THR A 192 2.31 -0.41 22.52
N MET A 193 1.37 0.30 23.15
CA MET A 193 0.78 1.52 22.60
C MET A 193 1.80 2.66 22.53
N LEU A 194 2.69 2.79 23.52
CA LEU A 194 3.78 3.78 23.47
C LEU A 194 4.79 3.48 22.36
N GLU A 195 5.14 2.21 22.15
CA GLU A 195 5.98 1.79 21.03
C GLU A 195 5.31 2.12 19.69
N TYR A 196 4.01 1.82 19.56
CA TYR A 196 3.22 2.13 18.38
C TYR A 196 3.13 3.63 18.09
N ILE A 197 2.85 4.46 19.11
CA ILE A 197 2.86 5.92 18.99
C ILE A 197 4.22 6.40 18.48
N GLY A 198 5.32 5.86 19.01
CA GLY A 198 6.66 6.18 18.54
C GLY A 198 6.86 5.88 17.04
N GLU A 199 6.39 4.74 16.55
CA GLU A 199 6.47 4.38 15.13
C GLU A 199 5.57 5.27 14.25
N VAL A 200 4.37 5.61 14.72
CA VAL A 200 3.46 6.54 14.02
C VAL A 200 4.06 7.94 13.94
N MET A 201 4.68 8.44 15.02
CA MET A 201 5.35 9.73 15.02
C MET A 201 6.54 9.77 14.05
N LYS A 202 7.38 8.72 14.03
CA LYS A 202 8.47 8.61 13.05
C LYS A 202 7.94 8.62 11.61
N LEU A 203 6.82 7.96 11.37
CA LEU A 203 6.19 7.94 10.05
C LEU A 203 5.62 9.31 9.67
N ALA A 204 4.93 9.98 10.60
CA ALA A 204 4.40 11.32 10.40
C ALA A 204 5.52 12.33 10.09
N SER A 205 6.64 12.30 10.82
CA SER A 205 7.82 13.13 10.53
C SER A 205 8.34 12.92 9.12
N LYS A 206 8.51 11.66 8.69
CA LYS A 206 8.94 11.34 7.31
C LYS A 206 7.94 11.84 6.26
N MET A 207 6.64 11.77 6.54
CA MET A 207 5.62 12.29 5.63
C MET A 207 5.66 13.81 5.54
N MET A 208 5.88 14.52 6.65
CA MET A 208 6.03 15.97 6.64
C MET A 208 7.24 16.43 5.82
N GLU A 209 8.40 15.78 5.99
CA GLU A 209 9.61 16.06 5.18
C GLU A 209 9.40 15.84 3.67
N VAL A 210 8.41 15.02 3.31
CA VAL A 210 8.05 14.66 1.94
C VAL A 210 6.97 15.60 1.39
N MET A 211 6.16 16.23 2.25
CA MET A 211 5.06 17.10 1.83
C MET A 211 5.43 18.59 1.78
N ASP A 212 6.55 19.00 2.40
CA ASP A 212 7.12 20.35 2.31
C ASP A 212 7.80 20.63 0.95
#